data_AF-A0A960FYM1-F1
#
_entry.id   AF-A0A960FYM1-F1
#
_cell.length_a   1.000
_cell.length_b   1.000
_cell.length_c   1.000
_cell.angle_alpha   90.00
_cell.angle_beta   90.00
_cell.angle_gamma   90.00
#
_symmetry.space_group_name_H-M   'P 1'
#
loop_
_entity.id
_entity.type
_entity.pdbx_description
1 polymer ?
#
loop_
_entity_poly.entity_id
_entity_poly.type
_entity_poly.pdbx_seq_one_letter_code
_entity_poly.pdbx_strand_id
1 'polypeptide(L)'
;VLLVPGASDVVPSEVSTATQLTRSLQLRVPLVSSAMDTVTEARMAIAMARIGGVGVLHRNMSIEDQALQVDMVKRSEAGMVSNPVTCRPDDTLAEVDAMCRRYRISGLPVVDESGHLLGIVTNRDMRFEEDRSVAVSQIMTPAPLVTGHLGIDPEQA
;
A
#
# COMPACT_ATOMS: atom_id res chain seq x y z
N VAL A 1 -24.49 -5.58 -33.61
CA VAL A 1 -24.37 -7.06 -33.50
C VAL A 1 -24.99 -7.50 -32.18
N LEU A 2 -25.57 -8.71 -32.10
CA LEU A 2 -26.17 -9.27 -30.88
C LEU A 2 -25.65 -10.71 -30.67
N LEU A 3 -25.61 -11.15 -29.41
CA LEU A 3 -25.31 -12.54 -29.07
C LEU A 3 -26.58 -13.38 -29.20
N VAL A 4 -26.45 -14.59 -29.75
CA VAL A 4 -27.55 -15.56 -29.84
C VAL A 4 -27.50 -16.45 -28.60
N PRO A 5 -28.59 -16.58 -27.82
CA PRO A 5 -28.63 -17.46 -26.66
C PRO A 5 -28.42 -18.93 -27.02
N GLY A 6 -27.76 -19.68 -26.14
CA GLY A 6 -27.62 -21.13 -26.19
C GLY A 6 -28.09 -21.77 -24.88
N ALA A 7 -28.32 -23.09 -24.89
CA ALA A 7 -28.61 -23.83 -23.66
C ALA A 7 -27.41 -23.79 -22.70
N SER A 8 -27.66 -23.65 -21.39
CA SER A 8 -26.63 -23.59 -20.35
C SER A 8 -27.14 -24.29 -19.10
N ASP A 9 -26.31 -25.17 -18.55
CA ASP A 9 -26.53 -25.82 -17.25
C ASP A 9 -25.75 -25.13 -16.12
N VAL A 10 -25.06 -24.02 -16.41
CA VAL A 10 -24.27 -23.25 -15.43
C VAL A 10 -25.08 -22.07 -14.91
N VAL A 11 -25.04 -21.86 -13.60
CA VAL A 11 -25.66 -20.69 -12.95
C VAL A 11 -24.71 -19.49 -13.04
N PRO A 12 -25.20 -18.25 -13.30
CA PRO A 12 -24.33 -17.08 -13.48
C PRO A 12 -23.32 -16.83 -12.34
N SER A 13 -23.65 -17.16 -11.10
CA SER A 13 -22.75 -17.01 -9.94
C SER A 13 -21.54 -17.96 -9.94
N GLU A 14 -21.59 -19.03 -10.73
CA GLU A 14 -20.55 -20.05 -10.82
C GLU A 14 -19.61 -19.82 -12.01
N VAL A 15 -19.93 -18.86 -12.88
CA VAL A 15 -19.12 -18.56 -14.06
C VAL A 15 -17.83 -17.84 -13.64
N SER A 16 -16.69 -18.37 -14.08
CA SER A 16 -15.40 -17.70 -13.94
C SER A 16 -15.25 -16.61 -15.01
N THR A 17 -14.93 -15.39 -14.58
CA THR A 17 -14.56 -14.28 -15.47
C THR A 17 -13.04 -14.07 -15.55
N ALA A 18 -12.26 -14.99 -14.99
CA ALA A 18 -10.81 -14.88 -14.99
C ALA A 18 -10.26 -14.87 -16.42
N THR A 19 -9.26 -14.02 -16.67
CA THR A 19 -8.68 -13.84 -18.00
C THR A 19 -7.18 -13.64 -17.93
N GLN A 20 -6.48 -14.01 -19.01
CA GLN A 20 -5.04 -13.82 -19.13
C GLN A 20 -4.76 -12.45 -19.77
N LEU A 21 -4.08 -11.54 -19.04
CA LEU A 21 -3.69 -10.24 -19.58
C LEU A 21 -2.33 -10.30 -20.30
N THR A 22 -1.36 -10.97 -19.69
CA THR A 22 -0.02 -11.18 -20.27
C THR A 22 0.40 -12.63 -20.09
N ARG A 23 1.55 -13.06 -20.62
CA ARG A 23 2.05 -14.44 -20.43
C ARG A 23 2.22 -14.86 -18.96
N SER A 24 2.38 -13.91 -18.05
CA SER A 24 2.63 -14.15 -16.62
C SER A 24 1.58 -13.54 -15.68
N LEU A 25 0.58 -12.82 -16.21
CA LEU A 25 -0.41 -12.11 -15.40
C LEU A 25 -1.83 -12.52 -15.77
N GLN A 26 -2.51 -13.12 -14.80
CA GLN A 26 -3.93 -13.46 -14.85
C GLN A 26 -4.73 -12.49 -13.97
N LEU A 27 -5.89 -12.05 -14.46
CA LEU A 27 -6.84 -11.23 -13.72
C LEU A 27 -8.04 -12.09 -13.32
N ARG A 28 -8.66 -11.78 -12.18
CA ARG A 28 -9.93 -12.41 -11.77
C ARG A 28 -11.12 -11.79 -12.48
N VAL A 29 -11.01 -10.50 -12.83
CA VAL A 29 -12.03 -9.73 -13.54
C VAL A 29 -11.40 -9.13 -14.80
N PRO A 30 -12.02 -9.24 -15.99
CA PRO A 30 -11.41 -8.85 -17.26
C PRO A 30 -11.54 -7.34 -17.52
N LEU A 31 -11.16 -6.53 -16.54
CA LEU A 31 -11.25 -5.08 -16.58
C LEU A 31 -9.87 -4.45 -16.35
N VAL A 32 -9.52 -3.52 -17.24
CA VAL A 32 -8.29 -2.74 -17.21
C VAL A 32 -8.66 -1.26 -17.28
N SER A 33 -8.18 -0.44 -16.34
CA SER A 33 -8.41 1.01 -16.42
C SER A 33 -7.44 1.65 -17.41
N SER A 34 -7.94 2.65 -18.15
CA SER A 34 -7.19 3.34 -19.21
C SER A 34 -6.00 4.14 -18.65
N ALA A 35 -4.90 4.18 -19.39
CA ALA A 35 -3.68 4.93 -19.05
C ALA A 35 -3.81 6.44 -19.36
N MET A 36 -4.84 7.08 -18.80
CA MET A 36 -5.16 8.49 -18.99
C MET A 36 -5.07 9.26 -17.67
N ASP A 37 -4.63 10.50 -17.72
CA ASP A 37 -4.47 11.40 -16.55
C ASP A 37 -5.78 11.65 -15.80
N THR A 38 -6.87 11.74 -16.54
CA THR A 38 -8.23 11.87 -15.99
C THR A 38 -8.81 10.57 -15.43
N VAL A 39 -8.12 9.43 -15.57
CA VAL A 39 -8.66 8.11 -15.25
C VAL A 39 -7.84 7.39 -14.19
N THR A 40 -6.54 7.21 -14.40
CA THR A 40 -5.76 6.24 -13.61
C THR A 40 -4.50 6.82 -12.99
N GLU A 41 -4.63 7.21 -11.73
CA GLU A 41 -3.54 7.37 -10.77
C GLU A 41 -3.60 6.25 -9.70
N ALA A 42 -2.73 6.29 -8.68
CA ALA A 42 -2.60 5.23 -7.67
C ALA A 42 -3.93 4.84 -7.03
N ARG A 43 -4.81 5.80 -6.74
CA ARG A 43 -6.13 5.53 -6.14
C ARG A 43 -6.98 4.60 -7.01
N MET A 44 -7.02 4.86 -8.32
CA MET A 44 -7.77 4.02 -9.26
C MET A 44 -7.09 2.67 -9.46
N ALA A 45 -5.75 2.66 -9.59
CA ALA A 45 -5.01 1.41 -9.77
C ALA A 45 -5.16 0.45 -8.56
N ILE A 46 -5.15 0.98 -7.33
CA ILE A 46 -5.44 0.23 -6.10
C ILE A 46 -6.88 -0.32 -6.13
N ALA A 47 -7.85 0.51 -6.49
CA ALA A 47 -9.25 0.10 -6.55
C ALA A 47 -9.48 -1.02 -7.58
N MET A 48 -8.88 -0.90 -8.78
CA MET A 48 -8.95 -1.92 -9.82
C MET A 48 -8.32 -3.24 -9.37
N ALA A 49 -7.15 -3.18 -8.72
CA ALA A 49 -6.49 -4.38 -8.19
C ALA A 49 -7.35 -5.10 -7.13
N ARG A 50 -7.99 -4.35 -6.22
CA ARG A 50 -8.86 -4.89 -5.16
C ARG A 50 -10.09 -5.63 -5.70
N ILE A 51 -10.66 -5.17 -6.81
CA ILE A 51 -11.78 -5.87 -7.46
C ILE A 51 -11.32 -7.02 -8.37
N GLY A 52 -10.02 -7.29 -8.46
CA GLY A 52 -9.45 -8.37 -9.26
C GLY A 52 -9.14 -8.01 -10.72
N GLY A 53 -9.22 -6.72 -11.07
CA GLY A 53 -8.75 -6.17 -12.34
C GLY A 53 -7.34 -5.56 -12.21
N VAL A 54 -6.99 -4.62 -13.08
CA VAL A 54 -5.71 -3.90 -13.02
C VAL A 54 -5.83 -2.47 -13.53
N GLY A 55 -5.04 -1.55 -12.98
CA GLY A 55 -4.95 -0.19 -13.49
C GLY A 55 -3.59 0.10 -14.12
N VAL A 56 -3.60 0.87 -15.22
CA VAL A 56 -2.39 1.33 -15.90
C VAL A 56 -2.20 2.81 -15.63
N LEU A 57 -1.13 3.18 -14.95
CA LEU A 57 -0.82 4.59 -14.66
C LEU A 57 -0.51 5.34 -15.96
N HIS A 58 -1.04 6.55 -16.09
CA HIS A 58 -0.73 7.42 -17.22
C HIS A 58 0.72 7.96 -17.14
N ARG A 59 1.19 8.52 -18.26
CA ARG A 59 2.56 9.05 -18.42
C ARG A 59 2.65 10.59 -18.45
N ASN A 60 1.57 11.28 -18.08
CA ASN A 60 1.48 12.75 -18.09
C ASN A 60 1.94 13.32 -16.73
N MET A 61 3.12 12.92 -16.27
CA MET A 61 3.75 13.35 -15.02
C MET A 61 5.27 13.10 -15.11
N SER A 62 6.04 13.58 -14.14
CA SER A 62 7.48 13.29 -14.08
C SER A 62 7.74 11.79 -13.85
N ILE A 63 8.97 11.34 -14.14
CA ILE A 63 9.36 9.94 -13.91
C ILE A 63 9.31 9.65 -12.40
N GLU A 64 9.74 10.62 -11.60
CA GLU A 64 9.74 10.58 -10.14
C GLU A 64 8.32 10.43 -9.59
N ASP A 65 7.37 11.24 -10.08
CA ASP A 65 5.98 11.17 -9.66
C ASP A 65 5.33 9.84 -10.06
N GLN A 66 5.61 9.35 -11.27
CA GLN A 66 5.08 8.06 -11.71
C GLN A 66 5.62 6.91 -10.86
N ALA A 67 6.91 6.94 -10.52
CA ALA A 67 7.52 5.96 -9.63
C ALA A 67 6.89 5.99 -8.22
N LEU A 68 6.60 7.19 -7.69
CA LEU A 68 5.87 7.34 -6.42
C LEU A 68 4.46 6.75 -6.49
N GLN A 69 3.75 6.96 -7.60
CA GLN A 69 2.43 6.37 -7.81
C GLN A 69 2.49 4.83 -7.83
N VAL A 70 3.50 4.26 -8.50
CA VAL A 70 3.74 2.80 -8.48
C VAL A 70 4.02 2.31 -7.06
N ASP A 71 4.91 2.98 -6.32
CA ASP A 71 5.27 2.60 -4.95
C ASP A 71 4.04 2.59 -4.03
N MET A 72 3.18 3.62 -4.11
CA MET A 72 1.92 3.66 -3.38
C MET A 72 0.99 2.47 -3.71
N VAL A 73 0.87 2.11 -4.99
CA VAL A 73 0.04 0.95 -5.41
C VAL A 73 0.60 -0.35 -4.84
N LYS A 74 1.92 -0.56 -4.97
CA LYS A 74 2.58 -1.80 -4.53
C LYS A 74 2.57 -1.99 -3.01
N ARG A 75 2.55 -0.89 -2.24
CA ARG A 75 2.48 -0.93 -0.77
C ARG A 75 1.06 -1.08 -0.22
N SER A 76 0.02 -0.80 -1.00
CA SER A 76 -1.35 -0.72 -0.49
C SER A 76 -1.87 -2.01 0.18
N GLU A 77 -1.37 -3.18 -0.22
CA GLU A 77 -1.72 -4.48 0.37
C GLU A 77 -0.51 -5.42 0.39
N ALA A 78 0.62 -4.93 0.91
CA ALA A 78 1.74 -5.82 1.21
C ALA A 78 1.47 -6.51 2.55
N GLY A 79 1.18 -7.82 2.54
CA GLY A 79 1.04 -8.61 3.77
C GLY A 79 2.31 -8.59 4.64
N MET A 80 3.48 -8.42 4.02
CA MET A 80 4.75 -8.17 4.69
C MET A 80 5.52 -7.09 3.93
N VAL A 81 5.99 -6.06 4.64
CA VAL A 81 6.68 -4.92 4.04
C VAL A 81 8.19 -5.12 4.16
N SER A 82 8.87 -5.39 3.04
CA SER A 82 10.32 -5.66 3.03
C SER A 82 11.20 -4.43 3.26
N ASN A 83 10.70 -3.23 2.95
CA ASN A 83 11.39 -1.96 3.19
C ASN A 83 10.40 -0.94 3.78
N PRO A 84 10.11 -1.03 5.09
CA PRO A 84 9.16 -0.12 5.73
C PRO A 84 9.69 1.31 5.68
N VAL A 85 8.78 2.27 5.60
CA VAL A 85 9.15 3.66 5.87
C VAL A 85 9.46 3.73 7.36
N THR A 86 10.58 4.32 7.72
CA THR A 86 11.04 4.47 9.11
C THR A 86 11.31 5.93 9.42
N CYS A 87 11.28 6.29 10.69
CA CYS A 87 11.69 7.62 11.17
C CYS A 87 12.86 7.51 12.15
N ARG A 88 13.53 8.63 12.37
CA ARG A 88 14.60 8.80 13.35
C ARG A 88 14.04 9.22 14.71
N PRO A 89 14.75 8.96 15.82
CA PRO A 89 14.31 9.40 17.15
C PRO A 89 14.26 10.93 17.29
N ASP A 90 15.08 11.65 16.53
CA ASP A 90 15.19 13.10 16.49
C ASP A 90 14.25 13.78 15.47
N ASP A 91 13.59 13.00 14.61
CA ASP A 91 12.54 13.54 13.74
C ASP A 91 11.42 14.17 14.58
N THR A 92 10.81 15.22 14.05
CA THR A 92 9.66 15.87 14.67
C THR A 92 8.36 15.12 14.38
N LEU A 93 7.36 15.27 15.25
CA LEU A 93 6.03 14.72 14.97
C LEU A 93 5.41 15.27 13.68
N ALA A 94 5.75 16.50 13.28
CA ALA A 94 5.31 17.08 12.01
C ALA A 94 5.83 16.30 10.79
N GLU A 95 7.10 15.90 10.81
CA GLU A 95 7.72 15.13 9.73
C GLU A 95 7.14 13.72 9.65
N VAL A 96 6.95 13.08 10.80
CA VAL A 96 6.31 11.76 10.91
C VAL A 96 4.87 11.80 10.40
N ASP A 97 4.08 12.81 10.77
CA ASP A 97 2.70 12.96 10.27
C ASP A 97 2.67 13.22 8.76
N ALA A 98 3.59 14.02 8.23
CA ALA A 98 3.71 14.24 6.78
C ALA A 98 4.04 12.93 6.04
N MET A 99 4.95 12.11 6.56
CA MET A 99 5.26 10.79 6.02
C MET A 99 4.04 9.85 6.09
N CYS A 100 3.35 9.81 7.22
CA CYS A 100 2.14 9.00 7.40
C CYS A 100 1.06 9.36 6.38
N ARG A 101 0.81 10.66 6.17
CA ARG A 101 -0.16 11.16 5.17
C ARG A 101 0.25 10.82 3.74
N ARG A 102 1.54 11.00 3.41
CA ARG A 102 2.09 10.73 2.07
C ARG A 102 1.92 9.26 1.69
N TYR A 103 2.30 8.35 2.59
CA TYR A 103 2.27 6.91 2.33
C TYR A 103 0.98 6.22 2.77
N ARG A 104 0.03 6.96 3.35
CA ARG A 104 -1.24 6.45 3.91
C ARG A 104 -1.04 5.33 4.93
N ILE A 105 -0.04 5.48 5.79
CA ILE A 105 0.29 4.57 6.88
C ILE A 105 -0.07 5.18 8.23
N SER A 106 -0.35 4.34 9.22
CA SER A 106 -0.81 4.76 10.55
C SER A 106 0.29 4.79 11.61
N GLY A 107 1.51 4.39 11.28
CA GLY A 107 2.65 4.37 12.17
C GLY A 107 3.94 4.01 11.46
N LEU A 108 5.05 4.29 12.13
CA LEU A 108 6.40 4.19 11.61
C LEU A 108 7.31 3.52 12.66
N PRO A 109 8.11 2.51 12.29
CA PRO A 109 9.20 2.03 13.13
C PRO A 109 10.24 3.15 13.30
N VAL A 110 10.73 3.31 14.52
CA VAL A 110 11.79 4.27 14.85
C VAL A 110 13.13 3.54 14.88
N VAL A 111 14.10 4.01 14.10
CA VAL A 111 15.40 3.32 13.92
C VAL A 111 16.61 4.24 14.09
N ASP A 112 17.69 3.69 14.63
CA ASP A 112 18.99 4.38 14.74
C ASP A 112 19.73 4.46 13.40
N GLU A 113 20.82 5.24 13.30
CA GLU A 113 21.59 5.44 12.06
C GLU A 113 21.99 4.12 11.35
N SER A 114 22.29 3.07 12.12
CA SER A 114 22.61 1.73 11.64
C SER A 114 21.41 0.86 11.25
N GLY A 115 20.18 1.34 11.47
CA GLY A 115 18.93 0.65 11.15
C GLY A 115 18.40 -0.25 12.25
N HIS A 116 18.92 -0.16 13.48
CA HIS A 116 18.38 -0.93 14.61
C HIS A 116 17.05 -0.34 15.08
N LEU A 117 16.09 -1.21 15.36
CA LEU A 117 14.77 -0.84 15.87
C LEU A 117 14.87 -0.33 17.31
N LEU A 118 14.54 0.95 17.51
CA LEU A 118 14.49 1.61 18.82
C LEU A 118 13.07 1.62 19.41
N GLY A 119 12.06 1.64 18.56
CA GLY A 119 10.66 1.75 18.98
C GLY A 119 9.68 1.84 17.81
N ILE A 120 8.45 2.21 18.11
CA ILE A 120 7.40 2.48 17.12
C ILE A 120 6.62 3.73 17.54
N VAL A 121 6.26 4.56 16.57
CA VAL A 121 5.34 5.70 16.76
C VAL A 121 4.11 5.52 15.87
N THR A 122 2.93 5.71 16.43
CA THR A 122 1.65 5.54 15.74
C THR A 122 0.80 6.80 15.79
N ASN A 123 -0.22 6.86 14.94
CA ASN A 123 -1.22 7.94 14.95
C ASN A 123 -1.89 8.09 16.32
N ARG A 124 -2.01 7.01 17.12
CA ARG A 124 -2.57 7.10 18.47
C ARG A 124 -1.65 7.85 19.42
N ASP A 125 -0.35 7.63 19.31
CA ASP A 125 0.66 8.28 20.15
C ASP A 125 0.73 9.78 19.83
N MET A 126 0.62 10.15 18.55
CA MET A 126 0.63 11.53 18.09
C MET A 126 -0.69 12.29 18.27
N ARG A 127 -1.80 11.61 18.58
CA ARG A 127 -3.15 12.20 18.55
C ARG A 127 -3.35 13.26 19.64
N PHE A 128 -2.74 13.06 20.80
CA PHE A 128 -2.94 13.91 21.97
C PHE A 128 -1.84 14.95 22.16
N GLU A 129 -0.82 14.93 21.30
CA GLU A 129 0.25 15.92 21.33
C GLU A 129 -0.13 17.12 20.47
N GLU A 130 -0.18 18.30 21.10
CA GLU A 130 -0.48 19.56 20.43
C GLU A 130 0.77 20.15 19.78
N ASP A 131 1.93 19.99 20.42
CA ASP A 131 3.19 20.49 19.91
C ASP A 131 3.81 19.52 18.90
N ARG A 132 3.74 19.91 17.62
CA ARG A 132 4.27 19.10 16.51
C ARG A 132 5.78 19.21 16.33
N SER A 133 6.46 20.06 17.10
CA SER A 133 7.92 20.22 17.07
C SER A 133 8.65 19.23 17.99
N VAL A 134 7.91 18.51 18.85
CA VAL A 134 8.46 17.50 19.76
C VAL A 134 9.12 16.37 18.97
N ALA A 135 10.26 15.91 19.48
CA ALA A 135 11.00 14.78 18.93
C ALA A 135 10.26 13.46 19.17
N VAL A 136 10.27 12.58 18.18
CA VAL A 136 9.62 11.26 18.22
C VAL A 136 10.05 10.44 19.43
N SER A 137 11.32 10.52 19.84
CA SER A 137 11.85 9.79 21.00
C SER A 137 11.12 10.05 22.31
N GLN A 138 10.41 11.17 22.44
CA GLN A 138 9.69 11.55 23.66
C GLN A 138 8.30 10.90 23.75
N ILE A 139 7.73 10.48 22.62
CA ILE A 139 6.34 10.03 22.50
C ILE A 139 6.24 8.57 22.02
N MET A 140 7.24 8.07 21.29
CA MET A 140 7.24 6.70 20.76
C MET A 140 7.10 5.65 21.87
N THR A 141 6.60 4.46 21.51
CA THR A 141 6.72 3.28 22.36
C THR A 141 8.14 2.69 22.18
N PRO A 142 9.01 2.74 23.21
CA PRO A 142 10.37 2.21 23.11
C PRO A 142 10.39 0.68 23.20
N ALA A 143 11.50 0.07 22.76
CA ALA A 143 11.78 -1.33 23.01
C ALA A 143 11.78 -1.67 24.53
N PRO A 144 11.42 -2.91 24.93
CA PRO A 144 11.16 -4.08 24.09
C PRO A 144 9.75 -4.11 23.49
N LEU A 145 9.69 -4.33 22.17
CA LEU A 145 8.45 -4.54 21.41
C LEU A 145 8.26 -6.02 21.10
N VAL A 146 7.01 -6.42 20.86
CA VAL A 146 6.72 -7.72 20.25
C VAL A 146 7.13 -7.67 18.77
N THR A 147 8.02 -8.57 18.35
CA THR A 147 8.56 -8.61 16.98
C THR A 147 8.48 -10.04 16.41
N GLY A 148 8.31 -10.15 15.09
CA GLY A 148 8.43 -11.40 14.35
C GLY A 148 9.85 -11.64 13.84
N HIS A 149 10.23 -12.90 13.63
CA HIS A 149 11.52 -13.24 13.01
C HIS A 149 11.47 -13.10 11.49
N LEU A 150 12.62 -12.85 10.87
CA LEU A 150 12.71 -12.75 9.41
C LEU A 150 12.27 -14.08 8.77
N GLY A 151 11.33 -14.00 7.82
CA GLY A 151 10.80 -15.17 7.12
C GLY A 151 9.67 -15.90 7.86
N ILE A 152 9.10 -15.31 8.91
CA ILE A 152 7.87 -15.83 9.53
C ILE A 152 6.76 -15.98 8.48
N ASP A 153 6.02 -17.09 8.55
CA ASP A 153 4.92 -17.34 7.62
C ASP A 153 3.78 -16.31 7.84
N PRO A 154 3.15 -15.77 6.78
CA PRO A 154 2.04 -14.81 6.93
C PRO A 154 0.86 -15.31 7.77
N GLU A 155 0.60 -16.62 7.85
CA GLU A 155 -0.45 -17.17 8.71
C GLU A 155 -0.06 -17.18 10.20
N GLN A 156 1.24 -17.08 10.49
CA GLN A 156 1.80 -17.09 11.84
C GLN A 156 2.14 -15.69 12.37
N ALA A 157 2.10 -14.67 11.52
CA ALA A 157 2.34 -13.26 11.83
C ALA A 157 1.07 -12.54 12.31
#